data_AF-A0A7C8FQE7-F1
#
_entry.id   AF-A0A7C8FQE7-F1
#
_cell.length_a   1.000
_cell.length_b   1.000
_cell.length_c   1.000
_cell.angle_alpha   90.00
_cell.angle_beta   90.00
_cell.angle_gamma   90.00
#
_symmetry.space_group_name_H-M   'P 1'
#
loop_
_entity.id
_entity.type
_entity.pdbx_description
1 polymer ?
#
loop_
_entity_poly.entity_id
_entity_poly.type
_entity_poly.pdbx_seq_one_letter_code
_entity_poly.pdbx_strand_id
1 'polypeptide(L)'
;MQALHFTRFDMSEQGSASPLFATRDAPRTGVYILEFADDARYVGQTVDIVARYAAHRRHHGDVVALSFAPCAPGDLDEAERATIHEQERHHRLRNVMLTDLPGGASDLTVSFDDEISATLPWERERRVTVADEANSRRQRAWQLQARPDWPALLEVLARYVDQTIPAPISTAGQLWTLTALPGTGRRSGAHRLFTLNCGQMETLYLREVVIDGEAIIAASVNLLTTQEGFDAIAAALDAADAPWEASVGDYRAEPDAVAITIEDWHNIVQALEIPELLEGCYALNVRLMRRSVSMFRRSHNAVLAGHVFDRIGVCAG
;
A
#
# COMPACT_ATOMS: atom_id res chain seq x y z
N MET A 1 -5.73 -26.94 14.76
CA MET A 1 -6.36 -26.50 13.48
C MET A 1 -7.01 -27.69 12.82
N GLN A 2 -8.28 -27.59 12.45
CA GLN A 2 -8.90 -28.57 11.56
C GLN A 2 -8.30 -28.38 10.15
N ALA A 3 -7.88 -29.47 9.52
CA ALA A 3 -7.42 -29.42 8.13
C ALA A 3 -8.60 -29.05 7.23
N LEU A 4 -8.44 -28.02 6.40
CA LEU A 4 -9.42 -27.67 5.36
C LEU A 4 -9.49 -28.82 4.34
N HIS A 5 -10.70 -29.31 4.09
CA HIS A 5 -10.92 -30.37 3.11
C HIS A 5 -11.35 -29.77 1.77
N PHE A 6 -10.45 -29.77 0.79
CA PHE A 6 -10.73 -29.27 -0.55
C PHE A 6 -11.40 -30.33 -1.42
N THR A 7 -12.51 -29.95 -2.06
CA THR A 7 -13.15 -30.75 -3.11
C THR A 7 -12.80 -30.16 -4.46
N ARG A 8 -12.16 -30.94 -5.34
CA ARG A 8 -11.76 -30.52 -6.68
C ARG A 8 -12.83 -30.87 -7.72
N PHE A 9 -13.13 -29.91 -8.59
CA PHE A 9 -14.07 -30.00 -9.69
C PHE A 9 -13.36 -29.70 -11.01
N ASP A 10 -13.61 -30.52 -12.03
CA ASP A 10 -13.14 -30.27 -13.38
C ASP A 10 -14.02 -29.23 -14.07
N MET A 11 -13.39 -28.16 -14.56
CA MET A 11 -14.07 -27.01 -15.15
C MET A 11 -13.75 -26.80 -16.64
N SER A 12 -12.99 -27.72 -17.25
CA SER A 12 -12.54 -27.66 -18.64
C SER A 12 -13.71 -27.52 -19.64
N GLU A 13 -14.79 -28.27 -19.42
CA GLU A 13 -16.00 -28.23 -20.25
C GLU A 13 -17.20 -27.53 -19.56
N GLN A 14 -17.08 -27.18 -18.28
CA GLN A 14 -18.21 -26.69 -17.46
C GLN A 14 -18.23 -25.17 -17.35
N GLY A 15 -19.18 -24.50 -17.99
CA GLY A 15 -19.28 -23.03 -18.00
C GLY A 15 -19.68 -22.34 -16.68
N SER A 16 -20.14 -23.09 -15.68
CA SER A 16 -20.67 -22.54 -14.42
C SER A 16 -20.47 -23.47 -13.24
N ALA A 17 -20.19 -22.90 -12.06
CA ALA A 17 -20.16 -23.63 -10.80
C ALA A 17 -21.56 -23.83 -10.17
N SER A 18 -22.62 -23.20 -10.71
CA SER A 18 -23.99 -23.33 -10.15
C SER A 18 -24.48 -24.77 -9.96
N PRO A 19 -24.26 -25.72 -10.91
CA PRO A 19 -24.69 -27.10 -10.74
C PRO A 19 -23.99 -27.83 -9.58
N LEU A 20 -22.76 -27.42 -9.26
CA LEU A 20 -21.95 -28.02 -8.20
C LEU A 20 -22.44 -27.64 -6.79
N PHE A 21 -23.14 -26.50 -6.68
CA PHE A 21 -23.68 -25.94 -5.43
C PHE A 21 -25.22 -25.78 -5.51
N ALA A 22 -25.89 -26.69 -6.20
CA ALA A 22 -27.33 -26.63 -6.47
C ALA A 22 -28.20 -27.08 -5.27
N THR A 23 -27.64 -27.81 -4.30
CA THR A 23 -28.37 -28.16 -3.08
C THR A 23 -28.51 -26.94 -2.17
N ARG A 24 -29.70 -26.77 -1.58
CA ARG A 24 -30.06 -25.58 -0.80
C ARG A 24 -29.14 -25.33 0.41
N ASP A 25 -28.54 -26.39 0.94
CA ASP A 25 -27.65 -26.36 2.10
C ASP A 25 -26.17 -26.47 1.72
N ALA A 26 -25.82 -26.38 0.42
CA ALA A 26 -24.44 -26.38 -0.01
C ALA A 26 -23.72 -25.14 0.55
N PRO A 27 -22.61 -25.32 1.30
CA PRO A 27 -21.84 -24.18 1.79
C PRO A 27 -21.25 -23.41 0.60
N ARG A 28 -21.45 -22.09 0.61
CA ARG A 28 -20.96 -21.17 -0.44
C ARG A 28 -19.84 -20.24 0.02
N THR A 29 -19.63 -20.16 1.33
CA THR A 29 -18.56 -19.40 1.96
C THR A 29 -17.37 -20.30 2.22
N GLY A 30 -16.17 -19.86 1.83
CA GLY A 30 -14.97 -20.65 2.00
C GLY A 30 -13.77 -20.14 1.20
N VAL A 31 -12.74 -20.96 1.17
CA VAL A 31 -11.51 -20.75 0.39
C VAL A 31 -11.60 -21.60 -0.88
N TYR A 32 -11.11 -21.07 -1.99
CA TYR A 32 -11.04 -21.76 -3.27
C TYR A 32 -9.67 -21.66 -3.91
N ILE A 33 -9.39 -22.63 -4.78
CA ILE A 33 -8.20 -22.70 -5.62
C ILE A 33 -8.67 -22.84 -7.08
N LEU A 34 -8.22 -21.96 -7.96
CA LEU A 34 -8.38 -22.08 -9.41
C LEU A 34 -7.09 -22.65 -9.98
N GLU A 35 -7.20 -23.65 -10.84
CA GLU A 35 -6.09 -24.16 -11.65
C GLU A 35 -6.26 -23.64 -13.08
N PHE A 36 -5.18 -23.17 -13.67
CA PHE A 36 -5.15 -22.65 -15.04
C PHE A 36 -4.44 -23.62 -15.98
N ALA A 37 -4.64 -23.44 -17.28
CA ALA A 37 -4.06 -24.30 -18.32
C ALA A 37 -2.51 -24.25 -18.38
N ASP A 38 -1.88 -23.25 -17.78
CA ASP A 38 -0.42 -23.09 -17.69
C ASP A 38 0.18 -23.63 -16.37
N ASP A 39 -0.55 -24.52 -15.69
CA ASP A 39 -0.22 -25.09 -14.38
C ASP A 39 -0.12 -24.07 -13.22
N ALA A 40 -0.42 -22.80 -13.47
CA ALA A 40 -0.50 -21.81 -12.42
C ALA A 40 -1.77 -22.01 -11.59
N ARG A 41 -1.74 -21.54 -10.34
CA ARG A 41 -2.88 -21.59 -9.43
C ARG A 41 -3.24 -20.22 -8.88
N TYR A 42 -4.51 -20.01 -8.54
CA TYR A 42 -4.97 -18.83 -7.80
C TYR A 42 -5.76 -19.29 -6.58
N VAL A 43 -5.37 -18.85 -5.39
CA VAL A 43 -6.07 -19.10 -4.14
C VAL A 43 -6.81 -17.84 -3.73
N GLY A 44 -8.08 -17.95 -3.36
CA GLY A 44 -8.84 -16.82 -2.84
C GLY A 44 -9.92 -17.21 -1.86
N GLN A 45 -10.48 -16.22 -1.16
CA GLN A 45 -11.63 -16.39 -0.28
C GLN A 45 -12.93 -15.80 -0.85
N THR A 46 -14.07 -16.35 -0.42
CA THR A 46 -15.38 -15.85 -0.85
C THR A 46 -16.48 -16.15 0.16
N VAL A 47 -17.51 -15.31 0.16
CA VAL A 47 -18.80 -15.57 0.83
C VAL A 47 -19.84 -16.17 -0.13
N ASP A 48 -19.59 -16.12 -1.45
CA ASP A 48 -20.37 -16.83 -2.46
C ASP A 48 -19.46 -17.32 -3.59
N ILE A 49 -19.20 -18.63 -3.62
CA ILE A 49 -18.32 -19.27 -4.60
C ILE A 49 -18.90 -19.28 -6.02
N VAL A 50 -20.22 -19.33 -6.18
CA VAL A 50 -20.86 -19.36 -7.50
C VAL A 50 -20.72 -17.99 -8.17
N ALA A 51 -21.03 -16.92 -7.44
CA ALA A 51 -20.87 -15.56 -7.94
C ALA A 51 -19.39 -15.23 -8.22
N ARG A 52 -18.50 -15.66 -7.32
CA ARG A 52 -17.05 -15.45 -7.44
C ARG A 52 -16.48 -16.17 -8.66
N TYR A 53 -16.80 -17.45 -8.85
CA TYR A 53 -16.33 -18.23 -9.98
C TYR A 53 -16.83 -17.66 -11.33
N ALA A 54 -18.10 -17.26 -11.41
CA ALA A 54 -18.65 -16.61 -12.60
C ALA A 54 -17.98 -15.27 -12.90
N ALA A 55 -17.50 -14.55 -11.88
CA ALA A 55 -16.69 -13.35 -12.07
C ALA A 55 -15.30 -13.69 -12.60
N HIS A 56 -14.61 -14.70 -12.06
CA HIS A 56 -13.29 -15.11 -12.53
C HIS A 56 -13.31 -15.59 -13.98
N ARG A 57 -14.25 -16.46 -14.38
CA ARG A 57 -14.34 -16.92 -15.77
C ARG A 57 -14.53 -15.81 -16.80
N ARG A 58 -15.22 -14.72 -16.44
CA ARG A 58 -15.42 -13.58 -17.34
C ARG A 58 -14.14 -12.80 -17.61
N HIS A 59 -13.18 -12.84 -16.69
CA HIS A 59 -11.90 -12.14 -16.80
C HIS A 59 -10.73 -13.08 -17.14
N HIS A 60 -10.86 -14.38 -16.84
CA HIS A 60 -9.83 -15.41 -17.02
C HIS A 60 -10.49 -16.67 -17.59
N GLY A 61 -10.41 -16.84 -18.92
CA GLY A 61 -11.05 -17.94 -19.65
C GLY A 61 -10.30 -19.27 -19.63
N ASP A 62 -9.10 -19.30 -19.04
CA ASP A 62 -8.15 -20.42 -19.05
C ASP A 62 -8.21 -21.30 -17.80
N VAL A 63 -9.27 -21.17 -16.98
CA VAL A 63 -9.47 -22.00 -15.77
C VAL A 63 -9.88 -23.42 -16.14
N VAL A 64 -9.05 -24.40 -15.75
CA VAL A 64 -9.28 -25.83 -16.02
C VAL A 64 -9.87 -26.57 -14.83
N ALA A 65 -9.68 -26.10 -13.59
CA ALA A 65 -10.29 -26.70 -12.41
C ALA A 65 -10.57 -25.70 -11.28
N LEU A 66 -11.50 -26.07 -10.41
CA LEU A 66 -11.88 -25.35 -9.19
C LEU A 66 -11.81 -26.31 -8.01
N SER A 67 -11.01 -26.00 -6.99
CA SER A 67 -11.06 -26.68 -5.69
C SER A 67 -11.68 -25.76 -4.64
N PHE A 68 -12.57 -26.27 -3.79
CA PHE A 68 -13.26 -25.47 -2.77
C PHE A 68 -13.30 -26.16 -1.41
N ALA A 69 -13.03 -25.38 -0.35
CA ALA A 69 -13.12 -25.78 1.04
C ALA A 69 -14.01 -24.80 1.83
N PRO A 70 -15.15 -25.27 2.38
CA PRO A 70 -16.01 -24.46 3.24
C PRO A 70 -15.31 -23.99 4.50
N CYS A 71 -15.50 -22.73 4.90
CA CYS A 71 -15.08 -22.23 6.20
C CYS A 71 -16.01 -21.11 6.72
N ALA A 72 -15.96 -20.83 8.02
CA ALA A 72 -16.74 -19.76 8.61
C ALA A 72 -16.21 -18.38 8.17
N PRO A 73 -17.06 -17.34 8.05
CA PRO A 73 -16.62 -16.00 7.65
C PRO A 73 -15.50 -15.40 8.50
N GLY A 74 -15.47 -15.70 9.80
CA GLY A 74 -14.45 -15.21 10.73
C GLY A 74 -13.06 -15.84 10.55
N ASP A 75 -13.00 -17.00 9.88
CA ASP A 75 -11.77 -17.77 9.69
C ASP A 75 -11.20 -17.62 8.27
N LEU A 76 -11.86 -16.85 7.40
CA LEU A 76 -11.53 -16.73 5.98
C LEU A 76 -10.08 -16.26 5.79
N ASP A 77 -9.67 -15.18 6.46
CA ASP A 77 -8.34 -14.57 6.27
C ASP A 77 -7.21 -15.52 6.71
N GLU A 78 -7.41 -16.29 7.79
CA GLU A 78 -6.43 -17.28 8.27
C GLU A 78 -6.39 -18.51 7.35
N ALA A 79 -7.57 -19.00 6.94
CA ALA A 79 -7.73 -20.14 6.04
C ALA A 79 -7.14 -19.86 4.64
N GLU A 80 -7.34 -18.65 4.10
CA GLU A 80 -6.78 -18.22 2.83
C GLU A 80 -5.25 -18.21 2.90
N ARG A 81 -4.68 -17.56 3.93
CA ARG A 81 -3.23 -17.48 4.12
C ARG A 81 -2.57 -18.85 4.27
N ALA A 82 -3.17 -19.73 5.07
CA ALA A 82 -2.66 -21.09 5.24
C ALA A 82 -2.69 -21.89 3.94
N THR A 83 -3.75 -21.72 3.13
CA THR A 83 -3.89 -22.40 1.84
C THR A 83 -2.88 -21.88 0.82
N ILE A 84 -2.68 -20.57 0.76
CA ILE A 84 -1.66 -19.94 -0.09
C ILE A 84 -0.27 -20.53 0.22
N HIS A 85 0.11 -20.52 1.50
CA HIS A 85 1.43 -20.99 1.92
C HIS A 85 1.68 -22.46 1.56
N GLU A 86 0.64 -23.31 1.66
CA GLU A 86 0.75 -24.70 1.27
C GLU A 86 0.87 -24.87 -0.25
N GLN A 87 0.15 -24.07 -1.04
CA GLN A 87 0.18 -24.17 -2.51
C GLN A 87 1.48 -23.64 -3.11
N GLU A 88 2.10 -22.61 -2.54
CA GLU A 88 3.39 -22.05 -3.01
C GLU A 88 4.54 -23.03 -2.98
N ARG A 89 4.51 -23.99 -2.04
CA ARG A 89 5.55 -25.02 -1.92
C ARG A 89 5.63 -25.92 -3.15
N HIS A 90 4.55 -25.99 -3.93
CA HIS A 90 4.39 -26.96 -5.00
C HIS A 90 3.95 -26.35 -6.34
N HIS A 91 3.44 -25.10 -6.35
CA HIS A 91 2.84 -24.49 -7.53
C HIS A 91 3.17 -22.99 -7.66
N ARG A 92 3.23 -22.50 -8.90
CA ARG A 92 3.32 -21.05 -9.19
C ARG A 92 1.95 -20.40 -8.97
N LEU A 93 1.88 -19.40 -8.09
CA LEU A 93 0.64 -18.68 -7.81
C LEU A 93 0.48 -17.40 -8.65
N ARG A 94 -0.72 -17.18 -9.19
CA ARG A 94 -1.20 -15.92 -9.80
C ARG A 94 -1.83 -14.98 -8.77
N ASN A 95 -1.65 -15.26 -7.48
CA ASN A 95 -2.24 -14.47 -6.41
C ASN A 95 -1.69 -13.04 -6.45
N VAL A 96 -2.54 -12.07 -6.79
CA VAL A 96 -2.18 -10.63 -6.76
C VAL A 96 -1.99 -10.11 -5.33
N MET A 97 -2.27 -10.91 -4.30
CA MET A 97 -1.99 -10.59 -2.91
C MET A 97 -1.76 -11.86 -2.10
N LEU A 98 -0.83 -11.75 -1.15
CA LEU A 98 -0.37 -12.78 -0.22
C LEU A 98 0.41 -13.88 -0.97
N THR A 99 1.71 -13.66 -1.12
CA THR A 99 2.65 -14.77 -1.12
C THR A 99 3.72 -14.47 -0.07
N ASP A 100 3.86 -15.35 0.93
CA ASP A 100 4.78 -15.18 2.05
C ASP A 100 6.01 -16.05 1.78
N LEU A 101 7.14 -15.42 1.47
CA LEU A 101 8.44 -16.04 1.74
C LEU A 101 9.35 -15.06 2.49
N PRO A 102 9.84 -15.44 3.69
CA PRO A 102 10.70 -14.63 4.53
C PRO A 102 12.04 -14.44 3.83
N GLY A 103 12.31 -13.21 3.39
CA GLY A 103 13.56 -12.89 2.72
C GLY A 103 14.75 -13.07 3.65
N GLY A 104 15.52 -14.14 3.43
CA GLY A 104 16.96 -14.13 3.59
C GLY A 104 17.63 -13.10 2.66
N ALA A 105 18.95 -13.10 2.60
CA ALA A 105 19.80 -12.02 2.06
C ALA A 105 19.75 -11.76 0.53
N SER A 106 18.61 -11.93 -0.14
CA SER A 106 18.46 -11.69 -1.59
C SER A 106 17.21 -10.86 -1.94
N ASP A 107 17.21 -10.32 -3.16
CA ASP A 107 16.24 -9.35 -3.70
C ASP A 107 14.84 -9.94 -3.97
N LEU A 108 13.80 -9.13 -3.77
CA LEU A 108 12.38 -9.45 -4.02
C LEU A 108 11.93 -8.78 -5.32
N THR A 109 11.41 -9.54 -6.30
CA THR A 109 10.86 -9.02 -7.56
C THR A 109 9.36 -9.27 -7.66
N VAL A 110 8.58 -8.25 -8.00
CA VAL A 110 7.11 -8.31 -8.13
C VAL A 110 6.69 -7.77 -9.50
N SER A 111 5.67 -8.36 -10.14
CA SER A 111 5.19 -7.99 -11.49
C SER A 111 3.66 -7.88 -11.53
N PHE A 112 3.15 -6.90 -12.28
CA PHE A 112 1.71 -6.61 -12.43
C PHE A 112 1.37 -6.33 -13.89
N ASP A 113 0.20 -6.81 -14.34
CA ASP A 113 -0.43 -6.47 -15.62
C ASP A 113 -1.74 -5.72 -15.34
N ASP A 114 -1.94 -4.58 -16.00
CA ASP A 114 -3.19 -3.80 -15.97
C ASP A 114 -3.60 -3.45 -17.42
N GLU A 115 -4.78 -3.92 -17.88
CA GLU A 115 -5.41 -3.50 -19.14
C GLU A 115 -6.54 -2.47 -18.90
N ILE A 116 -6.62 -1.42 -19.74
CA ILE A 116 -7.60 -0.31 -19.64
C ILE A 116 -8.62 -0.38 -20.79
N SER A 117 -9.92 -0.19 -20.49
CA SER A 117 -10.99 -0.01 -21.48
C SER A 117 -11.62 1.39 -21.38
N ALA A 118 -11.72 2.13 -22.49
CA ALA A 118 -12.30 3.48 -22.54
C ALA A 118 -13.33 3.63 -23.68
N THR A 119 -14.36 4.45 -23.47
CA THR A 119 -15.40 4.76 -24.47
C THR A 119 -15.10 6.12 -25.13
N LEU A 120 -15.01 6.13 -26.46
CA LEU A 120 -14.70 7.34 -27.24
C LEU A 120 -15.94 7.82 -28.02
N PRO A 121 -16.68 8.84 -27.53
CA PRO A 121 -17.86 9.33 -28.22
C PRO A 121 -17.51 10.24 -29.42
N TRP A 122 -18.27 10.11 -30.51
CA TRP A 122 -18.14 10.95 -31.71
C TRP A 122 -18.67 12.38 -31.52
N GLU A 123 -19.64 12.56 -30.63
CA GLU A 123 -20.21 13.88 -30.29
C GLU A 123 -19.36 14.52 -29.18
N ARG A 124 -18.82 15.72 -29.45
CA ARG A 124 -17.91 16.42 -28.53
C ARG A 124 -18.57 16.72 -27.18
N GLU A 125 -19.86 16.99 -27.17
CA GLU A 125 -20.65 17.31 -25.98
C GLU A 125 -20.77 16.11 -25.03
N ARG A 126 -20.64 14.89 -25.56
CA ARG A 126 -20.70 13.63 -24.79
C ARG A 126 -19.35 13.16 -24.28
N ARG A 127 -18.27 13.88 -24.61
CA ARG A 127 -16.93 13.56 -24.10
C ARG A 127 -16.94 13.62 -22.57
N VAL A 128 -16.32 12.64 -21.94
CA VAL A 128 -16.02 12.72 -20.51
C VAL A 128 -14.86 13.70 -20.34
N THR A 129 -14.98 14.66 -19.42
CA THR A 129 -13.86 15.58 -19.14
C THR A 129 -12.90 14.96 -18.14
N VAL A 130 -11.69 15.51 -18.05
CA VAL A 130 -10.70 15.11 -17.04
C VAL A 130 -11.25 15.27 -15.62
N ALA A 131 -12.15 16.24 -15.39
CA ALA A 131 -12.81 16.42 -14.10
C ALA A 131 -13.86 15.33 -13.82
N ASP A 132 -14.56 14.86 -14.86
CA ASP A 132 -15.57 13.79 -14.74
C ASP A 132 -14.93 12.41 -14.56
N GLU A 133 -13.74 12.17 -15.13
CA GLU A 133 -12.94 10.96 -14.91
C GLU A 133 -12.13 10.99 -13.60
N ALA A 134 -11.96 12.17 -13.01
CA ALA A 134 -11.16 12.30 -11.79
C ALA A 134 -11.87 11.63 -10.61
N ASN A 135 -11.36 10.46 -10.21
CA ASN A 135 -11.72 9.92 -8.92
C ASN A 135 -11.24 10.85 -7.79
N SER A 136 -11.81 10.68 -6.60
CA SER A 136 -11.51 11.52 -5.43
C SER A 136 -10.02 11.57 -5.04
N ARG A 137 -9.21 10.58 -5.43
CA ARG A 137 -7.75 10.59 -5.17
C ARG A 137 -7.05 11.57 -6.10
N ARG A 138 -7.35 11.51 -7.40
CA ARG A 138 -6.80 12.44 -8.39
C ARG A 138 -7.17 13.89 -8.05
N GLN A 139 -8.41 14.13 -7.62
CA GLN A 139 -8.85 15.44 -7.17
C GLN A 139 -8.05 15.95 -5.95
N ARG A 140 -7.79 15.09 -4.96
CA ARG A 140 -6.96 15.44 -3.78
C ARG A 140 -5.51 15.74 -4.13
N ALA A 141 -4.92 15.03 -5.10
CA ALA A 141 -3.58 15.35 -5.59
C ALA A 141 -3.53 16.76 -6.21
N TRP A 142 -4.50 17.09 -7.06
CA TRP A 142 -4.57 18.43 -7.66
C TRP A 142 -4.83 19.53 -6.64
N GLN A 143 -5.66 19.27 -5.61
CA GLN A 143 -5.85 20.20 -4.51
C GLN A 143 -4.53 20.45 -3.76
N LEU A 144 -3.74 19.41 -3.53
CA LEU A 144 -2.43 19.55 -2.89
C LEU A 144 -1.44 20.31 -3.80
N GLN A 145 -1.45 20.01 -5.10
CA GLN A 145 -0.62 20.68 -6.10
C GLN A 145 -0.95 22.18 -6.26
N ALA A 146 -2.21 22.57 -6.05
CA ALA A 146 -2.64 23.96 -6.15
C ALA A 146 -2.19 24.83 -4.96
N ARG A 147 -1.57 24.24 -3.93
CA ARG A 147 -1.10 25.00 -2.76
C ARG A 147 0.14 25.85 -3.10
N PRO A 148 0.31 27.04 -2.47
CA PRO A 148 1.49 27.88 -2.69
C PRO A 148 2.81 27.22 -2.26
N ASP A 149 2.77 26.37 -1.24
CA ASP A 149 3.91 25.64 -0.67
C ASP A 149 4.17 24.27 -1.33
N TRP A 150 3.50 23.99 -2.46
CA TRP A 150 3.68 22.75 -3.22
C TRP A 150 5.16 22.40 -3.51
N PRO A 151 6.05 23.33 -3.92
CA PRO A 151 7.45 22.99 -4.16
C PRO A 151 8.17 22.46 -2.92
N ALA A 152 7.92 23.05 -1.74
CA ALA A 152 8.52 22.61 -0.48
C ALA A 152 7.97 21.24 -0.05
N LEU A 153 6.66 21.05 -0.18
CA LEU A 153 6.02 19.76 0.08
C LEU A 153 6.59 18.65 -0.81
N LEU A 154 6.75 18.94 -2.10
CA LEU A 154 7.27 17.98 -3.06
C LEU A 154 8.75 17.67 -2.81
N GLU A 155 9.53 18.66 -2.36
CA GLU A 155 10.92 18.46 -1.96
C GLU A 155 11.06 17.50 -0.78
N VAL A 156 10.24 17.67 0.27
CA VAL A 156 10.21 16.76 1.43
C VAL A 156 9.90 15.33 1.00
N LEU A 157 8.85 15.16 0.17
CA LEU A 157 8.49 13.84 -0.34
C LEU A 157 9.59 13.23 -1.21
N ALA A 158 10.17 14.00 -2.12
CA ALA A 158 11.22 13.55 -3.02
C ALA A 158 12.46 13.09 -2.25
N ARG A 159 12.97 13.91 -1.32
CA ARG A 159 14.12 13.55 -0.48
C ARG A 159 13.85 12.31 0.35
N TYR A 160 12.71 12.25 1.03
CA TYR A 160 12.39 11.10 1.86
C TYR A 160 12.29 9.82 1.02
N VAL A 161 11.58 9.86 -0.12
CA VAL A 161 11.43 8.68 -0.99
C VAL A 161 12.76 8.24 -1.57
N ASP A 162 13.56 9.16 -2.08
CA ASP A 162 14.85 8.86 -2.71
C ASP A 162 15.88 8.30 -1.72
N GLN A 163 15.90 8.81 -0.49
CA GLN A 163 16.89 8.43 0.51
C GLN A 163 16.46 7.22 1.35
N THR A 164 15.16 6.96 1.49
CA THR A 164 14.67 5.98 2.49
C THR A 164 13.84 4.83 1.92
N ILE A 165 13.50 4.84 0.64
CA ILE A 165 12.75 3.76 -0.01
C ILE A 165 13.69 2.97 -0.93
N PRO A 166 13.93 1.66 -0.68
CA PRO A 166 14.96 0.89 -1.39
C PRO A 166 14.70 0.70 -2.89
N ALA A 167 13.43 0.70 -3.30
CA ALA A 167 13.02 0.46 -4.68
C ALA A 167 11.80 1.34 -5.01
N PRO A 168 11.99 2.67 -5.12
CA PRO A 168 10.91 3.64 -5.02
C PRO A 168 9.87 3.49 -6.13
N ILE A 169 10.29 3.30 -7.38
CA ILE A 169 9.39 3.18 -8.52
C ILE A 169 8.70 1.80 -8.56
N SER A 170 9.48 0.71 -8.49
CA SER A 170 8.97 -0.64 -8.72
C SER A 170 8.05 -1.16 -7.61
N THR A 171 8.13 -0.59 -6.40
CA THR A 171 7.35 -1.04 -5.24
C THR A 171 6.23 -0.08 -4.83
N ALA A 172 6.06 1.03 -5.56
CA ALA A 172 5.04 2.03 -5.33
C ALA A 172 3.62 1.47 -5.49
N GLY A 173 2.72 1.86 -4.60
CA GLY A 173 1.33 1.40 -4.62
C GLY A 173 1.16 -0.06 -4.19
N GLN A 174 2.23 -0.69 -3.68
CA GLN A 174 2.24 -2.08 -3.26
C GLN A 174 2.88 -2.25 -1.89
N LEU A 175 4.20 -1.99 -1.78
CA LEU A 175 4.94 -2.13 -0.53
C LEU A 175 5.00 -0.82 0.25
N TRP A 176 4.94 0.29 -0.48
CA TRP A 176 4.71 1.61 0.10
C TRP A 176 3.60 2.34 -0.64
N THR A 177 2.90 3.22 0.06
CA THR A 177 1.78 3.98 -0.49
C THR A 177 1.80 5.42 -0.04
N LEU A 178 1.26 6.30 -0.87
CA LEU A 178 1.21 7.73 -0.61
C LEU A 178 -0.23 8.20 -0.78
N THR A 179 -0.77 8.86 0.23
CA THR A 179 -2.14 9.37 0.23
C THR A 179 -2.10 10.89 0.32
N ALA A 180 -2.79 11.57 -0.60
CA ALA A 180 -2.98 13.03 -0.57
C ALA A 180 -4.22 13.40 0.25
N LEU A 181 -4.09 14.40 1.12
CA LEU A 181 -5.17 14.97 1.95
C LEU A 181 -6.06 13.89 2.60
N PRO A 182 -5.48 12.97 3.39
CA PRO A 182 -6.26 11.90 4.00
C PRO A 182 -7.27 12.48 5.00
N GLY A 183 -8.45 11.84 5.09
CA GLY A 183 -9.48 12.25 6.04
C GLY A 183 -9.19 11.85 7.50
N THR A 184 -8.23 10.94 7.71
CA THR A 184 -7.81 10.44 9.03
C THR A 184 -7.20 11.57 9.87
N GLY A 185 -7.65 11.68 11.12
CA GLY A 185 -7.12 12.68 12.06
C GLY A 185 -7.52 14.12 11.76
N ARG A 186 -8.40 14.37 10.79
CA ARG A 186 -8.89 15.72 10.48
C ARG A 186 -9.70 16.27 11.65
N ARG A 187 -9.26 17.41 12.19
CA ARG A 187 -9.96 18.19 13.23
C ARG A 187 -10.12 19.64 12.74
N SER A 188 -10.97 20.42 13.41
CA SER A 188 -11.04 21.86 13.15
C SER A 188 -9.66 22.47 13.42
N GLY A 189 -9.05 23.07 12.39
CA GLY A 189 -7.71 23.66 12.49
C GLY A 189 -6.55 22.67 12.45
N ALA A 190 -6.74 21.39 12.14
CA ALA A 190 -5.62 20.46 11.95
C ALA A 190 -5.94 19.39 10.91
N HIS A 191 -5.09 19.24 9.90
CA HIS A 191 -5.25 18.19 8.90
C HIS A 191 -3.91 17.75 8.30
N ARG A 192 -3.88 16.52 7.81
CA ARG A 192 -2.73 15.99 7.09
C ARG A 192 -2.76 16.43 5.64
N LEU A 193 -1.61 16.89 5.15
CA LEU A 193 -1.39 17.22 3.74
C LEU A 193 -1.10 15.96 2.93
N PHE A 194 -0.27 15.07 3.48
CA PHE A 194 -0.05 13.73 2.93
C PHE A 194 0.29 12.73 4.03
N THR A 195 0.21 11.45 3.67
CA THR A 195 0.70 10.34 4.48
C THR A 195 1.35 9.30 3.59
N LEU A 196 2.60 8.94 3.92
CA LEU A 196 3.36 7.85 3.34
C LEU A 196 3.34 6.68 4.32
N ASN A 197 3.07 5.49 3.78
CA ASN A 197 3.05 4.24 4.53
C ASN A 197 4.04 3.27 3.90
N CYS A 198 4.73 2.50 4.73
CA CYS A 198 5.48 1.31 4.34
C CYS A 198 4.86 0.10 5.05
N GLY A 199 4.50 -0.93 4.28
CA GLY A 199 3.70 -2.04 4.79
C GLY A 199 2.43 -1.53 5.50
N GLN A 200 2.28 -1.93 6.78
CA GLN A 200 1.10 -1.63 7.60
C GLN A 200 1.22 -0.36 8.45
N MET A 201 2.27 0.45 8.29
CA MET A 201 2.55 1.57 9.18
C MET A 201 2.80 2.87 8.41
N GLU A 202 2.28 3.97 8.95
CA GLU A 202 2.63 5.33 8.53
C GLU A 202 4.08 5.61 8.94
N THR A 203 4.95 5.90 7.98
CA THR A 203 6.38 6.15 8.26
C THR A 203 6.78 7.60 8.06
N LEU A 204 5.99 8.36 7.29
CA LEU A 204 6.07 9.81 7.20
C LEU A 204 4.67 10.38 6.99
N TYR A 205 4.33 11.45 7.72
CA TYR A 205 3.20 12.30 7.35
C TYR A 205 3.52 13.75 7.62
N LEU A 206 2.91 14.63 6.82
CA LEU A 206 3.00 16.07 7.00
C LEU A 206 1.63 16.62 7.35
N ARG A 207 1.56 17.46 8.37
CA ARG A 207 0.34 18.08 8.88
C ARG A 207 0.45 19.60 8.83
N GLU A 208 -0.69 20.21 8.57
CA GLU A 208 -0.92 21.63 8.80
C GLU A 208 -1.81 21.78 10.03
N VAL A 209 -1.35 22.57 10.99
CA VAL A 209 -2.06 22.91 12.22
C VAL A 209 -2.20 24.42 12.29
N VAL A 210 -3.41 24.92 12.47
CA VAL A 210 -3.71 26.33 12.65
C VAL A 210 -3.75 26.64 14.14
N ILE A 211 -2.80 27.43 14.62
CA ILE A 211 -2.71 27.89 16.01
C ILE A 211 -2.83 29.41 15.99
N ASP A 212 -3.80 29.96 16.72
CA ASP A 212 -4.06 31.41 16.80
C ASP A 212 -4.21 32.12 15.45
N GLY A 213 -4.67 31.41 14.42
CA GLY A 213 -4.88 31.92 13.07
C GLY A 213 -3.68 31.74 12.13
N GLU A 214 -2.54 31.29 12.64
CA GLU A 214 -1.32 31.02 11.87
C GLU A 214 -1.21 29.54 11.54
N ALA A 215 -0.84 29.22 10.29
CA ALA A 215 -0.64 27.84 9.85
C ALA A 215 0.79 27.39 10.13
N ILE A 216 0.93 26.35 10.95
CA ILE A 216 2.18 25.68 11.27
C ILE A 216 2.25 24.36 10.51
N ILE A 217 3.37 24.13 9.84
CA ILE A 217 3.66 22.88 9.15
C ILE A 217 4.54 22.02 10.03
N ALA A 218 4.18 20.75 10.18
CA ALA A 218 4.99 19.78 10.90
C ALA A 218 5.06 18.45 10.14
N ALA A 219 6.26 17.88 10.02
CA ALA A 219 6.48 16.53 9.53
C ALA A 219 6.74 15.61 10.70
N SER A 220 6.07 14.46 10.73
CA SER A 220 6.38 13.37 11.66
C SER A 220 6.96 12.21 10.87
N VAL A 221 8.17 11.79 11.26
CA VAL A 221 8.89 10.64 10.71
C VAL A 221 8.99 9.55 11.77
N ASN A 222 8.76 8.31 11.36
CA ASN A 222 9.04 7.15 12.19
C ASN A 222 10.35 6.50 11.74
N LEU A 223 11.15 6.06 12.71
CA LEU A 223 12.45 5.46 12.47
C LEU A 223 12.77 4.37 13.51
N LEU A 224 13.73 3.51 13.17
CA LEU A 224 14.42 2.66 14.12
C LEU A 224 15.75 3.30 14.46
N THR A 225 16.09 3.42 15.74
CA THR A 225 17.37 4.00 16.16
C THR A 225 17.87 3.36 17.44
N THR A 226 19.19 3.38 17.63
CA THR A 226 19.81 3.15 18.93
C THR A 226 19.75 4.43 19.77
N GLN A 227 20.09 4.34 21.05
CA GLN A 227 20.23 5.54 21.89
C GLN A 227 21.29 6.50 21.32
N GLU A 228 22.44 5.98 20.91
CA GLU A 228 23.52 6.79 20.32
C GLU A 228 23.07 7.49 19.02
N GLY A 229 22.36 6.77 18.13
CA GLY A 229 21.79 7.36 16.93
C GLY A 229 20.76 8.44 17.25
N PHE A 230 19.92 8.21 18.28
CA PHE A 230 18.94 9.21 18.73
C PHE A 230 19.63 10.47 19.27
N ASP A 231 20.66 10.31 20.10
CA ASP A 231 21.42 11.43 20.67
C ASP A 231 22.11 12.25 19.58
N ALA A 232 22.61 11.61 18.51
CA ALA A 232 23.17 12.28 17.35
C ALA A 232 22.13 13.09 16.57
N ILE A 233 20.94 12.51 16.34
CA ILE A 233 19.82 13.21 15.68
C ILE A 233 19.40 14.42 16.51
N ALA A 234 19.20 14.24 17.81
CA ALA A 234 18.82 15.31 18.74
C ALA A 234 19.85 16.46 18.71
N ALA A 235 21.14 16.14 18.82
CA ALA A 235 22.20 17.14 18.76
C ALA A 235 22.23 17.92 17.44
N ALA A 236 21.96 17.26 16.31
CA ALA A 236 21.90 17.91 15.00
C ALA A 236 20.69 18.84 14.86
N LEU A 237 19.52 18.41 15.34
CA LEU A 237 18.31 19.25 15.35
C LEU A 237 18.44 20.45 16.29
N ASP A 238 19.01 20.24 17.48
CA ASP A 238 19.27 21.31 18.45
C ASP A 238 20.29 22.32 17.90
N ALA A 239 21.33 21.86 17.22
CA ALA A 239 22.32 22.73 16.58
C ALA A 239 21.74 23.57 15.43
N ALA A 240 20.66 23.09 14.81
CA ALA A 240 19.91 23.81 13.78
C ALA A 240 18.84 24.77 14.35
N ASP A 241 18.67 24.82 15.68
CA ASP A 241 17.59 25.56 16.35
C ASP A 241 16.19 25.16 15.82
N ALA A 242 16.05 23.89 15.41
CA ALA A 242 14.81 23.36 14.87
C ALA A 242 13.83 23.02 16.00
N PRO A 243 12.56 23.46 15.97
CA PRO A 243 11.56 22.96 16.91
C PRO A 243 11.24 21.50 16.59
N TRP A 244 11.50 20.61 17.55
CA TRP A 244 11.23 19.19 17.40
C TRP A 244 10.71 18.53 18.69
N GLU A 245 9.98 17.44 18.52
CA GLU A 245 9.52 16.57 19.60
C GLU A 245 9.76 15.11 19.23
N ALA A 246 10.06 14.27 20.22
CA ALA A 246 10.13 12.82 20.03
C ALA A 246 9.15 12.10 20.96
N SER A 247 8.62 10.99 20.46
CA SER A 247 7.79 10.07 21.25
C SER A 247 8.08 8.63 20.85
N VAL A 248 8.03 7.73 21.81
CA VAL A 248 7.98 6.29 21.53
C VAL A 248 6.54 5.97 21.19
N GLY A 249 6.29 5.53 19.95
CA GLY A 249 4.93 5.27 19.51
C GLY A 249 4.41 3.94 20.04
N ASP A 250 3.11 3.85 20.33
CA ASP A 250 2.42 2.59 20.63
C ASP A 250 2.04 1.85 19.33
N TYR A 251 3.03 1.65 18.45
CA TYR A 251 2.83 1.04 17.15
C TYR A 251 2.85 -0.48 17.27
N ARG A 252 1.67 -1.12 17.23
CA ARG A 252 1.57 -2.60 17.23
C ARG A 252 2.40 -3.29 16.14
N ALA A 253 2.59 -2.60 14.99
CA ALA A 253 3.37 -3.13 13.86
C ALA A 253 4.88 -3.07 14.11
N GLU A 254 5.35 -2.08 14.88
CA GLU A 254 6.77 -1.91 15.23
C GLU A 254 6.91 -1.19 16.58
N PRO A 255 6.92 -1.93 17.71
CA PRO A 255 6.96 -1.33 19.04
C PRO A 255 8.24 -0.54 19.36
N ASP A 256 9.33 -0.85 18.64
CA ASP A 256 10.64 -0.19 18.83
C ASP A 256 10.78 1.09 18.00
N ALA A 257 9.75 1.49 17.25
CA ALA A 257 9.80 2.68 16.41
C ALA A 257 9.68 3.96 17.24
N VAL A 258 10.58 4.90 16.97
CA VAL A 258 10.55 6.26 17.53
C VAL A 258 9.92 7.18 16.50
N ALA A 259 9.01 8.04 16.94
CA ALA A 259 8.44 9.11 16.14
C ALA A 259 9.16 10.42 16.46
N ILE A 260 9.72 11.09 15.46
CA ILE A 260 10.27 12.44 15.56
C ILE A 260 9.38 13.37 14.74
N THR A 261 8.90 14.44 15.36
CA THR A 261 8.19 15.51 14.67
C THR A 261 9.06 16.75 14.61
N ILE A 262 9.18 17.34 13.43
CA ILE A 262 9.88 18.60 13.18
C ILE A 262 8.90 19.61 12.61
N GLU A 263 8.96 20.85 13.08
CA GLU A 263 8.16 21.97 12.59
C GLU A 263 8.94 22.88 11.64
N ASP A 264 8.21 23.60 10.78
CA ASP A 264 8.72 24.50 9.74
C ASP A 264 9.37 23.81 8.53
N TRP A 265 9.12 24.36 7.34
CA TRP A 265 9.61 23.81 6.09
C TRP A 265 11.14 23.73 6.01
N HIS A 266 11.85 24.75 6.49
CA HIS A 266 13.30 24.80 6.44
C HIS A 266 13.90 23.68 7.27
N ASN A 267 13.44 23.54 8.51
CA ASN A 267 13.95 22.54 9.45
C ASN A 267 13.58 21.12 9.01
N ILE A 268 12.39 20.91 8.44
CA ILE A 268 12.00 19.60 7.90
C ILE A 268 12.97 19.18 6.77
N VAL A 269 13.32 20.10 5.87
CA VAL A 269 14.26 19.79 4.78
C VAL A 269 15.68 19.54 5.31
N GLN A 270 16.13 20.31 6.29
CA GLN A 270 17.43 20.09 6.95
C GLN A 270 17.48 18.78 7.74
N ALA A 271 16.40 18.39 8.40
CA ALA A 271 16.31 17.11 9.10
C ALA A 271 16.50 15.92 8.15
N LEU A 272 16.05 16.06 6.90
CA LEU A 272 16.28 15.10 5.81
C LEU A 272 17.69 15.18 5.20
N GLU A 273 18.64 15.81 5.87
CA GLU A 273 20.08 15.75 5.58
C GLU A 273 20.85 15.06 6.71
N ILE A 274 20.21 14.76 7.85
CA ILE A 274 20.82 14.10 9.00
C ILE A 274 20.99 12.59 8.68
N PRO A 275 22.22 12.07 8.60
CA PRO A 275 22.45 10.68 8.19
C PRO A 275 21.76 9.67 9.10
N GLU A 276 21.86 9.84 10.42
CA GLU A 276 21.31 8.91 11.40
C GLU A 276 19.78 8.83 11.33
N LEU A 277 19.12 9.95 11.00
CA LEU A 277 17.67 10.00 10.79
C LEU A 277 17.30 9.21 9.54
N LEU A 278 17.99 9.45 8.42
CA LEU A 278 17.72 8.78 7.14
C LEU A 278 17.99 7.28 7.24
N GLU A 279 19.09 6.86 7.87
CA GLU A 279 19.42 5.45 8.10
C GLU A 279 18.35 4.75 8.94
N GLY A 280 17.88 5.40 10.00
CA GLY A 280 16.81 4.86 10.84
C GLY A 280 15.47 4.73 10.10
N CYS A 281 15.13 5.72 9.27
CA CYS A 281 13.95 5.65 8.41
C CYS A 281 14.08 4.56 7.35
N TYR A 282 15.23 4.45 6.68
CA TYR A 282 15.50 3.42 5.68
C TYR A 282 15.41 2.02 6.29
N ALA A 283 16.04 1.80 7.45
CA ALA A 283 15.98 0.53 8.17
C ALA A 283 14.54 0.13 8.53
N LEU A 284 13.73 1.09 9.01
CA LEU A 284 12.31 0.86 9.29
C LEU A 284 11.53 0.52 8.02
N ASN A 285 11.69 1.32 6.96
CA ASN A 285 10.98 1.15 5.70
C ASN A 285 11.28 -0.21 5.06
N VAL A 286 12.56 -0.60 4.99
CA VAL A 286 12.98 -1.92 4.51
C VAL A 286 12.35 -3.04 5.33
N ARG A 287 12.39 -2.93 6.67
CA ARG A 287 11.79 -3.93 7.57
C ARG A 287 10.29 -4.09 7.29
N LEU A 288 9.55 -3.00 7.19
CA LEU A 288 8.10 -3.01 6.94
C LEU A 288 7.76 -3.53 5.55
N MET A 289 8.49 -3.09 4.52
CA MET A 289 8.28 -3.50 3.13
C MET A 289 8.60 -4.98 2.90
N ARG A 290 9.55 -5.55 3.64
CA ARG A 290 9.89 -6.99 3.58
C ARG A 290 8.90 -7.88 4.33
N ARG A 291 8.19 -7.35 5.33
CA ARG A 291 7.23 -8.12 6.15
C ARG A 291 5.85 -8.24 5.52
N SER A 292 5.44 -7.24 4.76
CA SER A 292 4.07 -7.21 4.24
C SER A 292 3.93 -6.21 3.10
N VAL A 293 3.06 -6.54 2.15
CA VAL A 293 2.43 -5.54 1.29
C VAL A 293 1.64 -4.54 2.12
N SER A 294 1.49 -3.32 1.62
CA SER A 294 0.73 -2.31 2.33
C SER A 294 -0.78 -2.61 2.34
N MET A 295 -1.46 -2.51 3.47
CA MET A 295 -2.93 -2.54 3.52
C MET A 295 -3.57 -1.32 2.84
N PHE A 296 -2.78 -0.26 2.60
CA PHE A 296 -3.26 1.02 2.12
C PHE A 296 -3.19 1.18 0.58
N ARG A 297 -3.01 0.09 -0.18
CA ARG A 297 -2.92 0.11 -1.66
C ARG A 297 -4.10 0.81 -2.32
N ARG A 298 -5.31 0.59 -1.78
CA ARG A 298 -6.54 1.25 -2.25
C ARG A 298 -6.55 2.76 -2.00
N SER A 299 -5.70 3.29 -1.14
CA SER A 299 -5.58 4.72 -0.85
C SER A 299 -4.42 5.37 -1.60
N HIS A 300 -3.55 4.58 -2.24
CA HIS A 300 -2.41 5.09 -2.98
C HIS A 300 -2.83 6.07 -4.08
N ASN A 301 -2.09 7.17 -4.16
CA ASN A 301 -2.28 8.24 -5.11
C ASN A 301 -1.14 8.26 -6.13
N ALA A 302 -1.34 7.55 -7.24
CA ALA A 302 -0.36 7.44 -8.31
C ALA A 302 -0.02 8.80 -8.97
N VAL A 303 -0.95 9.76 -8.96
CA VAL A 303 -0.71 11.11 -9.52
C VAL A 303 0.29 11.87 -8.64
N LEU A 304 0.08 11.86 -7.33
CA LEU A 304 1.02 12.47 -6.39
C LEU A 304 2.38 11.76 -6.44
N ALA A 305 2.41 10.43 -6.45
CA ALA A 305 3.64 9.67 -6.57
C ALA A 305 4.41 9.97 -7.87
N GLY A 306 3.71 10.14 -9.00
CA GLY A 306 4.32 10.56 -10.26
C GLY A 306 5.10 11.87 -10.15
N HIS A 307 4.49 12.90 -9.53
CA HIS A 307 5.20 14.17 -9.29
C HIS A 307 6.44 14.01 -8.42
N VAL A 308 6.42 13.10 -7.45
CA VAL A 308 7.60 12.80 -6.61
C VAL A 308 8.71 12.22 -7.47
N PHE A 309 8.41 11.25 -8.34
CA PHE A 309 9.40 10.65 -9.24
C PHE A 309 9.96 11.65 -10.24
N ASP A 310 9.11 12.51 -10.80
CA ASP A 310 9.55 13.58 -11.70
C ASP A 310 10.52 14.53 -10.98
N ARG A 311 10.21 14.90 -9.73
CA ARG A 311 11.09 15.77 -8.91
C ARG A 311 12.45 15.12 -8.65
N ILE A 312 12.47 13.83 -8.29
CA ILE A 312 13.71 13.07 -8.09
C ILE A 312 14.52 13.01 -9.38
N GLY A 313 13.88 12.69 -10.51
CA GLY A 313 14.53 12.61 -11.82
C GLY A 313 15.16 13.94 -12.26
N VAL A 314 14.51 15.07 -11.98
CA VAL A 314 15.06 16.41 -12.26
C VAL A 314 16.27 16.74 -11.39
N CYS A 315 16.35 16.25 -10.15
CA CYS A 315 17.53 16.45 -9.29
C CYS A 315 18.73 15.56 -9.67
N ALA A 316 18.48 14.44 -10.35
CA ALA A 316 19.50 13.44 -10.68
C ALA A 316 20.26 13.73 -11.99
N GLY A 317 19.78 14.66 -12.82
CA GLY A 317 20.40 15.09 -14.08
C GLY A 317 21.14 16.41 -13.98
#